data_AF-A0A6N7Q0K1-F1
#
_entry.id   AF-A0A6N7Q0K1-F1
#
_cell.length_a   1.000
_cell.length_b   1.000
_cell.length_c   1.000
_cell.angle_alpha   90.00
_cell.angle_beta   90.00
_cell.angle_gamma   90.00
#
_symmetry.space_group_name_H-M   'P 1'
#
loop_
_entity.id
_entity.type
_entity.pdbx_description
1 polymer ?
#
loop_
_entity_poly.entity_id
_entity_poly.type
_entity_poly.pdbx_seq_one_letter_code
_entity_poly.pdbx_strand_id
1 'polypeptide(L)'
;MYRRRNDGAAALLLALAAAVLGSGCEKERGSPYACSCTFLTDFDDNSGSEVTVCSPSDERAPDFARGCAQSGAPAPVEKCTCKVERGAGTCEVGLCRNRPRGE
;
A
#
# COMPACT_ATOMS: atom_id res chain seq x y z
N MET A 1 -5.59 21.91 -62.66
CA MET A 1 -5.59 20.74 -61.75
C MET A 1 -5.55 21.25 -60.32
N TYR A 2 -6.48 20.87 -59.45
CA TYR A 2 -6.24 20.48 -58.05
C TYR A 2 -7.52 19.86 -57.48
N ARG A 3 -7.42 18.57 -57.15
CA ARG A 3 -8.49 17.68 -56.67
C ARG A 3 -8.42 17.73 -55.13
N ARG A 4 -9.45 18.21 -54.42
CA ARG A 4 -9.53 18.08 -52.95
C ARG A 4 -10.41 16.88 -52.57
N ARG A 5 -9.79 15.99 -51.80
CA ARG A 5 -10.32 14.72 -51.32
C ARG A 5 -11.17 14.92 -50.06
N ASN A 6 -12.11 13.98 -49.92
CA ASN A 6 -13.00 13.67 -48.82
C ASN A 6 -12.29 13.63 -47.44
N ASP A 7 -12.68 14.50 -46.51
CA ASP A 7 -12.19 14.54 -45.11
C ASP A 7 -13.28 14.09 -44.11
N GLY A 8 -14.02 13.02 -44.44
CA GLY A 8 -15.13 12.52 -43.61
C GLY A 8 -14.78 11.45 -42.56
N ALA A 9 -13.54 10.94 -42.57
CA ALA A 9 -13.18 9.74 -41.79
C ALA A 9 -12.39 10.03 -40.50
N ALA A 10 -11.85 11.24 -40.33
CA ALA A 10 -10.94 11.54 -39.23
C ALA A 10 -11.65 11.79 -37.88
N ALA A 11 -12.93 12.18 -37.90
CA ALA A 11 -13.64 12.58 -36.68
C ALA A 11 -14.16 11.39 -35.85
N LEU A 12 -14.40 10.23 -36.47
CA LEU A 12 -14.99 9.06 -35.79
C LEU A 12 -13.99 8.25 -34.96
N LEU A 13 -12.68 8.36 -35.24
CA LEU A 13 -11.65 7.56 -34.56
C LEU A 13 -11.21 8.16 -33.21
N LEU A 14 -11.41 9.46 -32.98
CA LEU A 14 -11.04 10.11 -31.72
C LEU A 14 -12.00 9.80 -30.56
N ALA A 15 -13.24 9.38 -30.85
CA ALA A 15 -14.23 9.08 -29.82
C ALA A 15 -14.02 7.72 -29.12
N LEU A 16 -13.35 6.76 -29.78
CA LEU A 16 -13.13 5.41 -29.22
C LEU A 16 -11.94 5.32 -28.25
N ALA A 17 -11.02 6.29 -28.25
CA ALA A 17 -9.84 6.27 -27.38
C ALA A 17 -10.13 6.71 -25.93
N ALA A 18 -11.26 7.37 -25.67
CA ALA A 18 -11.59 7.88 -24.33
C ALA A 18 -12.22 6.83 -23.39
N ALA A 19 -12.63 5.66 -23.90
CA ALA A 19 -13.42 4.68 -23.14
C ALA A 19 -12.58 3.66 -22.32
N VAL A 20 -11.25 3.62 -22.48
CA VAL A 20 -10.41 2.55 -21.89
C VAL A 20 -9.66 2.97 -20.62
N LEU A 21 -9.77 4.23 -20.18
CA LEU A 21 -9.06 4.72 -18.98
C LEU A 21 -9.80 4.45 -17.65
N GLY A 22 -10.92 3.73 -17.70
CA GLY A 22 -11.82 3.51 -16.56
C GLY A 22 -11.77 2.13 -15.91
N SER A 23 -10.77 1.28 -16.21
CA SER A 23 -10.50 0.10 -15.38
C SER A 23 -9.93 0.58 -14.04
N GLY A 24 -10.85 0.95 -13.14
CA GLY A 24 -10.53 1.29 -11.76
C GLY A 24 -9.68 0.19 -11.16
N CYS A 25 -8.54 0.56 -10.55
CA CYS A 25 -7.76 -0.35 -9.74
C CYS A 25 -8.68 -0.90 -8.65
N GLU A 26 -9.17 -2.11 -8.84
CA GLU A 26 -9.84 -2.83 -7.77
C GLU A 26 -8.82 -2.95 -6.65
N LYS A 27 -9.13 -2.39 -5.48
CA LYS A 27 -8.18 -2.34 -4.38
C LYS A 27 -7.91 -3.76 -3.93
N GLU A 28 -6.64 -4.14 -3.99
CA GLU A 28 -6.17 -5.44 -3.53
C GLU A 28 -6.58 -5.62 -2.05
N ARG A 29 -7.13 -6.80 -1.73
CA ARG A 29 -7.53 -7.15 -0.37
C ARG A 29 -6.52 -8.10 0.25
N GLY A 30 -6.34 -7.96 1.56
CA GLY A 30 -5.43 -8.77 2.33
C GLY A 30 -5.99 -9.14 3.71
N SER A 31 -5.12 -9.69 4.53
CA SER A 31 -5.39 -9.96 5.94
C SER A 31 -4.70 -8.93 6.83
N PRO A 32 -5.29 -8.58 7.98
CA PRO A 32 -4.65 -7.72 8.96
C PRO A 32 -3.56 -8.49 9.72
N TYR A 33 -2.41 -7.83 9.91
CA TYR A 33 -1.27 -8.32 10.67
C TYR A 33 -0.91 -7.32 11.76
N ALA A 34 -0.74 -7.81 12.98
CA ALA A 34 -0.15 -7.08 14.09
C ALA A 34 1.36 -7.27 14.03
N CYS A 35 2.10 -6.17 13.94
CA CYS A 35 3.54 -6.17 13.77
C CYS A 35 4.22 -5.37 14.88
N SER A 36 5.35 -5.87 15.34
CA SER A 36 6.26 -5.16 16.24
C SER A 36 7.55 -4.85 15.49
N CYS A 37 7.95 -3.58 15.48
CA CYS A 37 9.11 -3.09 14.76
C CYS A 37 10.12 -2.47 15.73
N THR A 38 11.40 -2.81 15.59
CA THR A 38 12.52 -2.22 16.34
C THR A 38 13.20 -1.12 15.52
N PHE A 39 13.80 -0.16 16.20
CA PHE A 39 14.56 0.92 15.57
C PHE A 39 16.07 0.71 15.80
N LEU A 40 16.90 1.10 14.83
CA LEU A 40 18.36 1.15 14.98
C LEU A 40 18.73 2.36 15.84
N THR A 41 18.53 2.26 17.16
CA THR A 41 18.96 3.27 18.13
C THR A 41 20.14 2.76 18.95
N ASP A 42 21.08 3.64 19.26
CA ASP A 42 22.19 3.39 20.18
C ASP A 42 21.74 3.36 21.65
N PHE A 43 20.53 3.86 21.92
CA PHE A 43 19.85 3.80 23.22
C PHE A 43 18.87 2.61 23.25
N ASP A 44 19.19 1.60 24.07
CA ASP A 44 18.42 0.40 24.44
C ASP A 44 17.73 -0.39 23.30
N ASP A 45 18.04 -1.69 23.24
CA ASP A 45 17.51 -2.72 22.31
C ASP A 45 15.97 -2.91 22.32
N ASN A 46 15.24 -2.09 23.09
CA ASN A 46 13.78 -2.15 23.25
C ASN A 46 13.02 -0.99 22.61
N SER A 47 13.69 0.00 22.01
CA SER A 47 13.03 1.08 21.29
C SER A 47 12.33 0.54 20.03
N GLY A 48 11.02 0.70 19.97
CA GLY A 48 10.20 0.10 18.91
C GLY A 48 8.75 0.56 18.92
N SER A 49 8.03 0.24 17.84
CA SER A 49 6.63 0.59 17.62
C SER A 49 5.80 -0.64 17.31
N GLU A 50 4.54 -0.62 17.72
CA GLU A 50 3.54 -1.61 17.33
C GLU A 50 2.62 -1.01 16.26
N VAL A 51 2.42 -1.75 15.17
CA VAL A 51 1.59 -1.31 14.04
C VAL A 51 0.69 -2.45 13.57
N THR A 52 -0.51 -2.10 13.11
CA THR A 52 -1.37 -3.03 12.37
C THR A 52 -1.32 -2.66 10.90
N VAL A 53 -0.97 -3.62 10.03
CA VAL A 53 -0.94 -3.44 8.57
C VAL A 53 -1.82 -4.45 7.86
N CYS A 54 -2.38 -4.05 6.72
CA CYS A 54 -3.04 -4.97 5.82
C CYS A 54 -2.08 -5.44 4.72
N SER A 55 -1.86 -6.76 4.64
CA SER A 55 -0.94 -7.38 3.68
C SER A 55 -1.61 -8.56 2.96
N PRO A 56 -1.30 -8.80 1.67
CA PRO A 56 -1.82 -9.96 0.95
C PRO A 56 -1.22 -11.30 1.43
N SER A 57 -0.05 -11.28 2.06
CA SER A 57 0.61 -12.46 2.63
C SER A 57 1.43 -12.12 3.88
N ASP A 58 1.81 -13.15 4.65
CA ASP A 58 2.66 -13.00 5.82
C ASP A 58 4.08 -12.59 5.45
N GLU A 59 4.61 -13.11 4.33
CA GLU A 59 5.94 -12.79 3.83
C GLU A 59 6.10 -11.31 3.48
N ARG A 60 5.03 -10.66 3.00
CA ARG A 60 5.04 -9.24 2.63
C ARG A 60 4.70 -8.31 3.79
N ALA A 61 4.08 -8.82 4.86
CA ALA A 61 3.61 -8.00 5.99
C ALA A 61 4.73 -7.18 6.66
N PRO A 62 5.96 -7.71 6.88
CA PRO A 62 7.06 -6.92 7.45
C PRO A 62 7.44 -5.69 6.65
N ASP A 63 7.38 -5.73 5.31
CA ASP A 63 7.73 -4.59 4.47
C ASP A 63 6.68 -3.48 4.54
N PHE A 64 5.39 -3.85 4.54
CA PHE A 64 4.30 -2.91 4.81
C PHE A 64 4.43 -2.29 6.21
N ALA A 65 4.76 -3.11 7.22
CA ALA A 65 4.95 -2.67 8.59
C ALA A 65 6.14 -1.70 8.72
N ARG A 66 7.26 -1.98 8.03
CA ARG A 66 8.43 -1.10 8.01
C ARG A 66 8.08 0.28 7.45
N GLY A 67 7.43 0.33 6.28
CA GLY A 67 7.02 1.58 5.67
C GLY A 67 6.09 2.39 6.57
N CYS A 68 5.18 1.72 7.28
CA CYS A 68 4.30 2.38 8.22
C CYS A 68 5.02 2.91 9.47
N ALA A 69 5.78 2.05 10.16
CA ALA A 69 6.47 2.41 11.39
C ALA A 69 7.47 3.56 11.16
N GLN A 70 8.08 3.63 9.98
CA GLN A 70 9.04 4.68 9.62
C GLN A 70 8.45 6.10 9.69
N SER A 71 7.14 6.27 9.45
CA SER A 71 6.50 7.59 9.39
C SER A 71 6.45 8.34 10.74
N GLY A 72 6.69 7.65 11.85
CA GLY A 72 6.78 8.24 13.19
C GLY A 72 8.01 7.80 13.97
N ALA A 73 8.99 7.19 13.30
CA ALA A 73 10.13 6.59 13.95
C ALA A 73 11.20 7.64 14.28
N PRO A 74 11.81 7.58 15.49
CA PRO A 74 12.93 8.45 15.86
C PRO A 74 14.24 8.08 15.15
N ALA A 75 14.31 6.88 14.56
CA ALA A 75 15.46 6.33 13.85
C ALA A 75 15.01 5.35 12.75
N PRO A 76 15.91 4.85 11.89
CA PRO A 76 15.54 3.84 10.89
C PRO A 76 14.99 2.57 11.53
N VAL A 77 13.94 2.02 10.94
CA VAL A 77 13.41 0.71 11.35
C VAL A 77 14.40 -0.38 10.98
N GLU A 78 14.84 -1.15 11.97
CA GLU A 78 15.75 -2.28 11.80
C GLU A 78 14.98 -3.49 11.25
N LYS A 79 14.01 -3.97 12.05
CA LYS A 79 13.31 -5.22 11.81
C LYS A 79 11.87 -5.11 12.26
N CYS A 80 10.95 -5.70 11.49
CA CYS A 80 9.56 -5.90 11.87
C CYS A 80 9.24 -7.38 11.92
N THR A 81 8.51 -7.80 12.96
CA THR A 81 7.98 -9.16 13.09
C THR A 81 6.46 -9.09 13.16
N CYS A 82 5.79 -9.84 12.29
CA CYS A 82 4.34 -9.77 12.11
C CYS A 82 3.65 -11.08 12.45
N LYS A 83 2.43 -10.98 12.98
CA LYS A 83 1.51 -12.11 13.20
C LYS A 83 0.14 -11.74 12.67
N VAL A 84 -0.53 -12.69 12.02
CA VAL A 84 -1.90 -12.48 11.51
C VAL A 84 -2.86 -12.23 12.68
N GLU A 85 -3.69 -11.19 12.57
CA GLU A 85 -4.77 -10.93 13.52
C GLU A 85 -5.97 -11.80 13.18
N ARG A 86 -6.08 -12.94 13.87
CA ARG A 86 -7.21 -13.85 13.66
C ARG A 86 -8.53 -13.18 14.08
N GLY A 87 -9.55 -13.32 13.23
CA GLY A 87 -10.90 -12.82 13.49
C GLY A 87 -11.18 -11.40 12.99
N ALA A 88 -10.21 -10.67 12.44
CA ALA A 88 -10.37 -9.28 12.01
C ALA A 88 -10.87 -9.08 10.56
N GLY A 89 -11.31 -10.15 9.87
CA GLY A 89 -11.84 -10.07 8.50
C GLY A 89 -10.78 -9.70 7.45
N THR A 90 -11.23 -9.31 6.25
CA THR A 90 -10.34 -8.80 5.19
C THR A 90 -10.24 -7.28 5.24
N CYS A 91 -9.12 -6.73 4.77
CA CYS A 91 -8.86 -5.30 4.72
C CYS A 91 -8.27 -4.90 3.34
N GLU A 92 -8.23 -3.59 3.05
CA GLU A 92 -7.56 -3.07 1.85
C GLU A 92 -6.04 -3.04 2.10
N VAL A 93 -5.26 -3.64 1.19
CA VAL A 93 -3.79 -3.71 1.28
C VAL A 93 -3.20 -2.30 1.36
N GLY A 94 -2.18 -2.13 2.20
CA GLY A 94 -1.51 -0.84 2.42
C GLY A 94 -2.17 0.05 3.47
N LEU A 95 -3.34 -0.33 4.01
CA LEU A 95 -3.85 0.31 5.23
C LEU A 95 -2.88 0.07 6.38
N CYS A 96 -2.54 1.15 7.09
CA CYS A 96 -1.78 1.07 8.32
C CYS A 96 -2.42 1.85 9.48
N ARG A 97 -2.29 1.29 10.68
CA ARG A 97 -2.62 1.93 11.96
C ARG A 97 -1.48 1.76 12.94
N ASN A 98 -0.91 2.87 13.41
CA ASN A 98 0.00 2.86 14.55
C ASN A 98 -0.80 2.57 15.83
N ARG A 99 -0.29 1.68 16.69
CA ARG A 99 -0.82 1.52 18.04
C ARG A 99 0.11 2.24 19.02
N PRO A 100 -0.42 3.09 19.92
CA PRO A 100 0.37 3.58 21.03
C PRO A 100 0.80 2.37 21.88
N ARG A 101 2.08 2.32 22.23
CA ARG A 101 2.66 1.21 22.97
C ARG A 101 2.37 1.41 24.46
N GLY A 102 1.26 0.83 24.94
CA GLY A 102 0.86 0.81 26.35
C GLY A 102 0.44 2.18 26.91
N GLU A 103 -0.83 2.30 27.28
CA GLU A 103 -1.26 3.14 28.42
C GLU A 103 -1.31 2.27 29.68
#